data_AF-A0A829GNB3-F1
#
_entry.id   AF-A0A829GNB3-F1
#
_cell.length_a   1.000
_cell.length_b   1.000
_cell.length_c   1.000
_cell.angle_alpha   90.00
_cell.angle_beta   90.00
_cell.angle_gamma   90.00
#
_symmetry.space_group_name_H-M   'P 1'
#
loop_
_entity.id
_entity.type
_entity.pdbx_description
1 polymer ?
#
loop_
_entity_poly.entity_id
_entity_poly.type
_entity_poly.pdbx_seq_one_letter_code
_entity_poly.pdbx_strand_id
1 'polypeptide(L)'
;MAKKPQATTEHDPDEFIFGRHAVEAALKAGTAATINKLFVQTDLKSEPIQHLVGMAQKKKILVSTAPKQKLDLMSDQGNHQGV
;
A
#
# COMPACT_ATOMS: atom_id res chain seq x y z
N MET A 1 -2.97 33.98 19.45
CA MET A 1 -3.47 32.84 18.65
C MET A 1 -2.56 32.67 17.45
N ALA A 2 -1.64 31.71 17.45
CA ALA A 2 -0.68 31.56 16.36
C ALA A 2 -0.47 30.09 15.98
N LYS A 3 -0.87 29.81 14.74
CA LYS A 3 -0.44 28.78 13.79
C LYS A 3 -0.34 27.33 14.31
N LYS A 4 -1.41 26.59 13.98
CA LYS A 4 -1.46 25.13 13.82
C LYS A 4 -0.27 24.68 12.95
N PRO A 5 0.54 23.69 13.34
CA PRO A 5 1.56 23.15 12.46
C PRO A 5 0.87 22.40 11.33
N GLN A 6 1.06 22.90 10.11
CA GLN A 6 0.68 22.22 8.89
C GLN A 6 1.75 21.15 8.66
N ALA A 7 1.40 19.88 8.90
CA ALA A 7 2.24 18.77 8.48
C ALA A 7 2.19 18.72 6.95
N THR A 8 3.20 19.28 6.30
CA THR A 8 3.54 18.96 4.92
C THR A 8 3.93 17.48 4.89
N THR A 9 2.99 16.62 4.55
CA THR A 9 3.32 15.28 4.06
C THR A 9 3.88 15.44 2.66
N GLU A 10 5.17 15.75 2.57
CA GLU A 10 5.97 15.37 1.41
C GLU A 10 5.94 13.83 1.39
N HIS A 11 5.13 13.23 0.50
CA HIS A 11 5.29 11.83 0.14
C HIS A 11 6.47 11.80 -0.82
N ASP A 12 7.56 11.17 -0.42
CA ASP A 12 8.57 10.77 -1.39
C ASP A 12 7.89 9.75 -2.33
N PRO A 13 7.78 10.03 -3.64
CA PRO A 13 7.11 9.12 -4.59
C PRO A 13 7.78 7.74 -4.65
N ASP A 14 9.02 7.64 -4.16
CA ASP A 14 9.79 6.40 -4.06
C ASP A 14 9.41 5.52 -2.84
N GLU A 15 8.55 6.00 -1.93
CA GLU A 15 8.19 5.25 -0.70
C GLU A 15 7.08 4.21 -0.91
N PHE A 16 6.34 4.28 -2.02
CA PHE A 16 5.17 3.42 -2.25
C PHE A 16 5.31 2.53 -3.47
N ILE A 17 5.08 1.23 -3.26
CA ILE A 17 4.93 0.24 -4.31
C ILE A 17 3.45 -0.11 -4.40
N PHE A 18 2.84 0.10 -5.56
CA PHE A 18 1.42 -0.15 -5.79
C PHE A 18 1.20 -0.97 -7.07
N GLY A 19 0.03 -1.61 -7.16
CA GLY A 19 -0.29 -2.51 -8.26
C GLY A 19 0.11 -3.96 -7.97
N ARG A 20 -0.71 -4.90 -8.44
CA ARG A 20 -0.62 -6.32 -8.06
C ARG A 20 0.75 -6.94 -8.35
N HIS A 21 1.27 -6.74 -9.56
CA HIS A 21 2.55 -7.35 -9.97
C HIS A 21 3.75 -6.75 -9.22
N ALA A 22 3.77 -5.44 -9.01
CA ALA A 22 4.86 -4.77 -8.31
C ALA A 22 4.88 -5.18 -6.83
N VAL A 23 3.70 -5.20 -6.19
CA VAL A 23 3.54 -5.67 -4.80
C VAL A 23 3.92 -7.15 -4.68
N GLU A 24 3.49 -8.00 -5.61
CA GLU A 24 3.85 -9.43 -5.62
C GLU A 24 5.37 -9.63 -5.75
N ALA A 25 6.01 -8.90 -6.66
CA ALA A 25 7.45 -8.94 -6.86
C ALA A 25 8.20 -8.49 -5.60
N ALA A 26 7.75 -7.42 -4.95
CA ALA A 26 8.35 -6.91 -3.72
C ALA A 26 8.21 -7.90 -2.56
N LEU A 27 7.04 -8.54 -2.43
CA LEU A 27 6.83 -9.60 -1.45
C LEU A 27 7.74 -10.82 -1.75
N LYS A 28 7.93 -11.21 -3.02
CA LYS A 28 8.79 -12.34 -3.41
C LYS A 28 10.29 -12.06 -3.23
N ALA A 29 10.77 -10.92 -3.73
CA ALA A 29 12.18 -10.57 -3.80
C ALA A 29 12.86 -10.34 -2.44
N GLY A 30 12.08 -10.31 -1.34
CA GLY A 30 12.61 -10.08 0.00
C GLY A 30 12.86 -8.61 0.31
N THR A 31 12.53 -7.68 -0.59
CA THR A 31 12.35 -6.25 -0.26
C THR A 31 11.22 -6.04 0.75
N ALA A 32 10.42 -7.08 1.02
CA ALA A 32 9.61 -7.20 2.23
C ALA A 32 10.30 -6.74 3.53
N ALA A 33 11.63 -6.84 3.65
CA ALA A 33 12.36 -6.33 4.82
C ALA A 33 12.23 -4.81 5.04
N THR A 34 11.90 -4.05 3.99
CA THR A 34 11.62 -2.60 4.08
C THR A 34 10.13 -2.28 4.05
N ILE A 35 9.26 -3.26 3.76
CA ILE A 35 7.81 -3.06 3.71
C ILE A 35 7.22 -3.19 5.10
N ASN A 36 6.77 -2.07 5.65
CA ASN A 36 6.15 -2.04 6.97
C ASN A 36 4.65 -2.42 6.94
N LYS A 37 3.94 -2.03 5.86
CA LYS A 37 2.49 -2.18 5.77
C LYS A 37 2.03 -2.35 4.32
N LEU A 38 1.06 -3.25 4.11
CA LEU A 38 0.29 -3.41 2.88
C LEU A 38 -1.09 -2.76 3.05
N PHE A 39 -1.45 -1.85 2.15
CA PHE A 39 -2.78 -1.29 2.08
C PHE A 39 -3.62 -2.06 1.05
N VAL A 40 -4.89 -2.31 1.35
CA VAL A 40 -5.82 -3.03 0.47
C VAL A 40 -7.09 -2.25 0.32
N GLN A 41 -7.64 -2.16 -0.89
CA GLN A 41 -8.89 -1.44 -1.09
C GLN A 41 -10.03 -2.05 -0.27
N THR A 42 -10.76 -1.21 0.46
CA THR A 42 -11.95 -1.62 1.21
C THR A 42 -12.99 -2.25 0.28
N ASP A 43 -13.69 -3.28 0.77
CA ASP A 43 -14.75 -4.03 0.08
C ASP A 43 -14.35 -4.70 -1.24
N LEU A 44 -13.07 -4.71 -1.60
CA LEU A 44 -12.57 -5.38 -2.78
C LEU A 44 -12.41 -6.89 -2.51
N LYS A 45 -13.35 -7.68 -3.02
CA LYS A 45 -13.27 -9.15 -3.00
C LYS A 45 -12.63 -9.66 -4.29
N SER A 46 -11.37 -10.07 -4.20
CA SER A 46 -10.60 -10.54 -5.36
C SER A 46 -9.58 -11.59 -4.92
N GLU A 47 -9.61 -12.76 -5.56
CA GLU A 47 -8.68 -13.87 -5.31
C GLU A 47 -7.19 -13.44 -5.38
N PRO A 48 -6.73 -12.71 -6.41
CA PRO A 48 -5.38 -12.15 -6.43
C PRO A 48 -5.01 -11.31 -5.20
N ILE A 49 -5.95 -10.51 -4.69
CA ILE A 49 -5.70 -9.66 -3.52
C ILE A 49 -5.57 -10.51 -2.25
N GLN A 50 -6.41 -11.53 -2.09
CA GLN A 50 -6.33 -12.47 -0.97
C GLN A 50 -4.99 -13.24 -0.98
N HIS A 51 -4.48 -13.59 -2.16
CA HIS A 51 -3.16 -14.18 -2.30
C HIS A 51 -2.05 -13.24 -1.75
N LEU A 52 -2.06 -11.96 -2.15
CA LEU A 52 -1.09 -10.96 -1.69
C LEU A 52 -1.19 -10.72 -0.18
N VAL A 53 -2.41 -10.65 0.36
CA VAL A 53 -2.65 -10.55 1.81
C VAL A 53 -2.05 -11.74 2.55
N GLY A 54 -2.25 -12.96 2.05
CA GLY A 54 -1.65 -14.16 2.62
C GLY A 54 -0.12 -14.15 2.58
N MET A 55 0.48 -13.67 1.49
CA MET A 55 1.93 -13.51 1.38
C MET A 55 2.49 -12.47 2.37
N ALA A 56 1.81 -11.33 2.51
CA ALA A 56 2.20 -10.26 3.44
C ALA A 56 2.14 -10.74 4.90
N GLN A 57 1.05 -11.42 5.29
CA GLN A 57 0.90 -11.97 6.65
C GLN A 57 1.96 -13.01 7.00
N LYS A 58 2.30 -13.92 6.07
CA LYS A 58 3.40 -14.88 6.25
C LYS A 58 4.75 -14.21 6.53
N LYS A 59 4.94 -13.00 5.99
CA LYS A 59 6.14 -12.16 6.17
C LYS A 59 6.03 -11.18 7.34
N LYS A 60 4.97 -11.26 8.15
CA LYS A 60 4.68 -10.37 9.29
C LYS A 60 4.50 -8.90 8.90
N ILE A 61 4.10 -8.64 7.65
CA ILE A 61 3.75 -7.29 7.19
C ILE A 61 2.33 -6.97 7.66
N LEU A 62 2.12 -5.77 8.20
CA LEU A 62 0.81 -5.33 8.65
C LEU A 62 -0.11 -5.11 7.44
N VAL A 63 -1.33 -5.67 7.48
CA VAL A 63 -2.33 -5.45 6.43
C VAL A 63 -3.38 -4.47 6.96
N SER A 64 -3.72 -3.45 6.18
CA SER A 64 -4.75 -2.47 6.52
C SER A 64 -5.63 -2.18 5.31
N THR A 65 -6.93 -1.96 5.53
CA THR A 65 -7.81 -1.53 4.45
C THR A 65 -7.76 -0.02 4.26
N ALA A 66 -8.00 0.44 3.04
CA ALA A 66 -8.05 1.84 2.67
C ALA A 66 -9.14 2.08 1.61
N PRO A 67 -9.92 3.18 1.70
CA PRO A 67 -10.83 3.55 0.63
C PRO A 67 -10.09 3.76 -0.69
N LYS A 68 -10.77 3.54 -1.83
CA LYS A 68 -10.20 3.73 -3.17
C LYS A 68 -9.52 5.10 -3.32
N GLN A 69 -10.20 6.17 -2.92
CA GLN A 69 -9.69 7.54 -2.99
C GLN A 69 -8.35 7.72 -2.27
N LYS A 70 -8.14 7.00 -1.17
CA LYS A 70 -6.88 7.05 -0.43
C LYS A 70 -5.75 6.38 -1.21
N LEU A 71 -6.03 5.24 -1.84
CA LEU A 71 -5.06 4.56 -2.70
C LEU A 71 -4.73 5.39 -3.93
N ASP A 72 -5.74 6.01 -4.56
CA ASP A 72 -5.53 6.91 -5.69
C ASP A 72 -4.62 8.09 -5.31
N LEU A 73 -4.71 8.64 -4.10
CA LEU A 73 -3.80 9.70 -3.63
C LEU A 73 -2.38 9.16 -3.35
N MET A 74 -2.27 7.99 -2.72
CA MET A 74 -0.98 7.37 -2.40
C MET A 74 -0.20 6.93 -3.64
N SER A 75 -0.91 6.60 -4.74
CA SER A 75 -0.32 6.19 -6.01
C SER A 75 -0.17 7.33 -7.02
N ASP A 76 -0.35 8.58 -6.60
CA ASP A 76 -0.38 9.76 -7.49
C ASP A 76 -1.31 9.58 -8.71
N GLN A 77 -2.55 9.17 -8.42
CA GLN A 77 -3.59 8.81 -9.41
C GLN A 77 -3.20 7.64 -10.34
N GLY A 78 -2.15 6.90 -10.01
CA GLY A 78 -1.70 5.70 -10.72
C GLY A 78 -2.63 4.48 -10.58
N ASN A 79 -2.34 3.43 -11.36
CA ASN A 79 -3.13 2.20 -11.38
C ASN A 79 -2.74 1.23 -10.26
N HIS A 80 -3.23 1.49 -9.04
CA HIS A 80 -2.99 0.67 -7.86
C HIS A 80 -3.68 -0.72 -7.89
N GLN A 81 -4.74 -0.93 -8.69
CA GLN A 81 -5.44 -2.22 -8.82
C GLN A 81 -5.95 -2.85 -7.50
N GLY A 82 -6.10 -2.01 -6.48
CA GLY A 82 -6.56 -2.38 -5.15
C GLY A 82 -5.48 -2.63 -4.09
N VAL A 83 -4.19 -2.47 -4.42
CA VAL A 83 -3.04 -2.64 -3.51
C VAL A 83 -1.92 -1.66 -3.76
#